data_AF-A0A1H0BG26-F1
#
_entry.id   AF-A0A1H0BG26-F1
#
_cell.length_a   1.000
_cell.length_b   1.000
_cell.length_c   1.000
_cell.angle_alpha   90.00
_cell.angle_beta   90.00
_cell.angle_gamma   90.00
#
_symmetry.space_group_name_H-M   'P 1'
#
loop_
_entity.id
_entity.type
_entity.pdbx_description
1 polymer ?
#
loop_
_entity_poly.entity_id
_entity_poly.type
_entity_poly.pdbx_seq_one_letter_code
_entity_poly.pdbx_strand_id
1 'polypeptide(L)'
;MITVQAPDSTAQWLLLDVPGEPRAGAALRQQFAQARQFLLFDGTEFQPLREYGPVLVDLEQCPLLAGLCHREPHVWSGLLLTSEASPAHLLDHLRRMLTVSFGLHHRALLSYYNPHTASYFFDACDALELSRWLGPISQLRWFGGTWADRAIGSQGWQQLFNPGLAVSALTVEENLTPRQQGTLQTCMLEQHVWHWSRSTGTDYNRLCSHVQEGLALGFSERAVLDGWLWLRLQYPDIFPVQPLPGNTQQERLDNLRNLWQDDPSEQPDP
;
A
#
# COMPACT_ATOMS: atom_id res chain seq x y z
N MET A 1 34.88 -2.69 -17.34
CA MET A 1 34.22 -3.10 -18.59
C MET A 1 33.16 -4.11 -18.22
N ILE A 2 31.86 -3.94 -18.38
CA ILE A 2 31.05 -3.01 -19.18
C ILE A 2 29.91 -2.56 -18.26
N THR A 3 29.81 -1.26 -17.96
CA THR A 3 28.59 -0.67 -17.39
C THR A 3 27.64 -0.45 -18.56
N VAL A 4 26.70 -1.36 -18.78
CA VAL A 4 25.54 -1.09 -19.62
C VAL A 4 24.59 -0.24 -18.79
N GLN A 5 24.84 1.07 -18.75
CA GLN A 5 23.77 2.01 -18.45
C GLN A 5 22.85 2.00 -19.67
N ALA A 6 21.77 1.23 -19.60
CA ALA A 6 20.63 1.49 -20.46
C ALA A 6 20.24 2.97 -20.25
N PRO A 7 19.90 3.72 -21.31
CA PRO A 7 19.42 5.08 -21.14
C PRO A 7 18.24 5.05 -20.17
N ASP A 8 18.27 5.90 -19.14
CA ASP A 8 17.11 6.14 -18.28
C ASP A 8 15.97 6.61 -19.20
N SER A 9 15.13 5.67 -19.60
CA SER A 9 13.97 5.98 -20.44
C SER A 9 13.12 6.95 -19.66
N THR A 10 12.84 8.11 -20.25
CA THR A 10 11.90 9.06 -19.66
C THR A 10 10.57 8.36 -19.49
N ALA A 11 10.04 8.34 -18.27
CA ALA A 11 8.74 7.77 -18.01
C ALA A 11 7.69 8.46 -18.90
N GLN A 12 6.88 7.65 -19.57
CA GLN A 12 5.88 8.11 -20.53
C GLN A 12 4.52 8.33 -19.85
N TRP A 13 4.33 7.71 -18.68
CA TRP A 13 3.06 7.72 -17.98
C TRP A 13 3.25 7.99 -16.49
N LEU A 14 2.30 8.73 -15.91
CA LEU A 14 2.11 8.84 -14.47
C LEU A 14 0.77 8.20 -14.11
N LEU A 15 0.78 7.16 -13.27
CA LEU A 15 -0.41 6.62 -12.64
C LEU A 15 -0.52 7.20 -11.23
N LEU A 16 -1.49 8.08 -11.03
CA LEU A 16 -1.67 8.84 -9.80
C LEU A 16 -2.87 8.33 -9.00
N ASP A 17 -2.64 8.01 -7.72
CA ASP A 17 -3.67 7.75 -6.71
C ASP A 17 -4.31 9.07 -6.25
N VAL A 18 -5.31 9.58 -6.97
CA VAL A 18 -5.95 10.87 -6.65
C VAL A 18 -6.56 10.92 -5.24
N PRO A 19 -7.24 9.87 -4.73
CA PRO A 19 -7.69 9.82 -3.34
C PRO A 19 -6.55 9.88 -2.33
N GLY A 20 -5.45 9.16 -2.58
CA GLY A 20 -4.27 9.16 -1.72
C GLY A 20 -3.51 10.50 -1.74
N GLU A 21 -3.53 11.21 -2.87
CA GLU A 21 -2.77 12.43 -3.11
C GLU A 21 -3.67 13.61 -3.52
N PRO A 22 -4.50 14.16 -2.61
CA PRO A 22 -5.49 15.17 -2.94
C PRO A 22 -4.86 16.47 -3.47
N ARG A 23 -3.64 16.81 -3.05
CA ARG A 23 -2.91 17.98 -3.54
C ARG A 23 -2.49 17.82 -5.00
N ALA A 24 -1.91 16.68 -5.37
CA ALA A 24 -1.58 16.38 -6.76
C ALA A 24 -2.84 16.25 -7.62
N GLY A 25 -3.90 15.62 -7.11
CA GLY A 25 -5.18 15.55 -7.79
C GLY A 25 -5.79 16.93 -8.09
N ALA A 26 -5.71 17.87 -7.14
CA ALA A 26 -6.14 19.24 -7.36
C ALA A 26 -5.24 19.98 -8.38
N ALA A 27 -3.91 19.84 -8.27
CA ALA A 27 -2.97 20.43 -9.22
C ALA A 27 -3.16 19.88 -10.63
N LEU A 28 -3.39 18.58 -10.79
CA LEU A 28 -3.67 17.92 -12.06
C LEU A 28 -4.92 18.53 -12.73
N ARG A 29 -6.00 18.72 -11.95
CA ARG A 29 -7.25 19.32 -12.45
C ARG A 29 -7.15 20.81 -12.76
N GLN A 30 -6.29 21.56 -12.07
CA GLN A 30 -6.22 23.03 -12.20
C GLN A 30 -5.11 23.50 -13.15
N GLN A 31 -3.94 22.88 -13.10
CA GLN A 31 -2.71 23.34 -13.78
C GLN A 31 -2.37 22.48 -15.00
N PHE A 32 -2.86 21.24 -15.02
CA PHE A 32 -2.56 20.25 -16.06
C PHE A 32 -3.83 19.65 -16.68
N ALA A 33 -4.94 20.40 -16.68
CA ALA A 33 -6.22 19.97 -17.25
C ALA A 33 -6.12 19.60 -18.75
N GLN A 34 -5.17 20.20 -19.46
CA GLN A 34 -4.86 19.97 -20.86
C GLN A 34 -4.06 18.68 -21.11
N ALA A 35 -3.43 18.10 -20.08
CA ALA A 35 -2.72 16.84 -20.22
C ALA A 35 -3.72 15.73 -20.56
N ARG A 36 -3.32 14.81 -21.44
CA ARG A 36 -4.15 13.67 -21.80
C ARG A 36 -4.24 12.72 -20.60
N GLN A 37 -5.47 12.50 -20.12
CA GLN A 37 -5.77 11.76 -18.90
C GLN A 37 -6.77 10.64 -19.18
N PHE A 38 -6.62 9.53 -18.47
CA PHE A 38 -7.53 8.40 -18.51
C PHE A 38 -7.91 8.00 -17.09
N LEU A 39 -9.21 7.98 -16.79
CA LEU A 39 -9.70 7.46 -15.52
C LEU A 39 -9.60 5.95 -15.56
N LEU A 40 -8.84 5.36 -14.63
CA LEU A 40 -8.57 3.93 -14.70
C LEU A 40 -9.85 3.10 -14.48
N PHE A 41 -10.76 3.60 -13.66
CA PHE A 41 -12.03 2.94 -13.34
C PHE A 41 -13.08 2.98 -14.45
N ASP A 42 -12.90 3.81 -15.50
CA ASP A 42 -13.83 3.84 -16.62
C ASP A 42 -13.90 2.47 -17.31
N GLY A 43 -15.11 1.97 -17.61
CA GLY A 43 -15.29 0.66 -18.24
C GLY A 43 -15.00 -0.54 -17.33
N THR A 44 -14.89 -0.31 -16.01
CA THR A 44 -14.72 -1.37 -15.00
C THR A 44 -15.91 -1.41 -14.04
N GLU A 45 -15.97 -2.42 -13.17
CA GLU A 45 -16.96 -2.49 -12.08
C GLU A 45 -16.90 -1.29 -11.12
N PHE A 46 -15.75 -0.59 -11.07
CA PHE A 46 -15.53 0.59 -10.22
C PHE A 46 -15.93 1.92 -10.88
N GLN A 47 -16.52 1.88 -12.09
CA GLN A 47 -16.95 3.09 -12.81
C GLN A 47 -17.84 4.05 -11.97
N PRO A 48 -18.74 3.59 -11.07
CA PRO A 48 -19.48 4.50 -10.19
C PRO A 48 -18.59 5.39 -9.30
N LEU A 49 -17.34 4.99 -9.06
CA LEU A 49 -16.35 5.70 -8.26
C LEU A 49 -15.26 6.40 -9.11
N ARG A 50 -15.45 6.53 -10.44
CA ARG A 50 -14.42 7.03 -11.37
C ARG A 50 -13.79 8.38 -10.99
N GLU A 51 -14.54 9.27 -10.34
CA GLU A 51 -14.05 10.58 -9.89
C GLU A 51 -13.11 10.49 -8.68
N TYR A 52 -13.20 9.37 -7.95
CA TYR A 52 -12.37 9.00 -6.82
C TYR A 52 -11.44 7.82 -7.17
N GLY A 53 -11.17 7.62 -8.46
CA GLY A 53 -10.27 6.58 -8.94
C GLY A 53 -8.87 7.11 -9.27
N PRO A 54 -7.92 6.20 -9.50
CA PRO A 54 -6.60 6.59 -9.99
C PRO A 54 -6.69 7.06 -11.45
N VAL A 55 -5.77 7.96 -11.81
CA VAL A 55 -5.73 8.60 -13.14
C VAL A 55 -4.39 8.30 -13.79
N LEU A 56 -4.44 7.80 -15.02
CA LEU A 56 -3.28 7.65 -15.88
C LEU A 56 -3.09 8.92 -16.72
N VAL A 57 -1.92 9.55 -16.62
CA VAL A 57 -1.58 10.80 -17.30
C VAL A 57 -0.45 10.53 -18.30
N ASP A 58 -0.64 10.98 -19.53
CA ASP A 58 0.38 10.98 -20.58
C ASP A 58 1.42 12.09 -20.29
N LEU A 59 2.65 11.67 -20.00
CA LEU A 59 3.76 12.58 -19.69
C LEU A 59 4.52 13.04 -20.93
N GLU A 60 4.45 12.31 -22.05
CA GLU A 60 5.13 12.70 -23.29
C GLU A 60 4.61 14.04 -23.81
N GLN A 61 3.31 14.27 -23.66
CA GLN A 61 2.65 15.52 -24.02
C GLN A 61 2.75 16.61 -22.92
N CYS A 62 3.37 16.31 -21.78
CA CYS A 62 3.45 17.21 -20.63
C CYS A 62 4.82 17.19 -19.92
N PRO A 63 5.91 17.69 -20.57
CA PRO A 63 7.26 17.64 -20.01
C PRO A 63 7.43 18.41 -18.70
N LEU A 64 6.62 19.46 -18.48
CA LEU A 64 6.62 20.19 -17.21
C LEU A 64 6.20 19.28 -16.04
N LEU A 65 5.12 18.52 -16.21
CA LEU A 65 4.64 17.57 -15.21
C LEU A 65 5.66 16.45 -15.00
N ALA A 66 6.24 15.91 -16.08
CA ALA A 66 7.30 14.91 -15.99
C ALA A 66 8.49 15.40 -15.14
N GLY A 67 8.90 16.67 -15.32
CA GLY A 67 9.95 17.28 -14.50
C GLY A 67 9.56 17.54 -13.05
N LEU A 68 8.27 17.73 -12.74
CA LEU A 68 7.78 17.85 -11.37
C LEU A 68 7.76 16.50 -10.65
N CYS A 69 7.38 15.41 -11.32
CA CYS A 69 7.42 14.07 -10.72
C CYS A 69 8.82 13.70 -10.20
N HIS A 70 9.88 14.19 -10.86
CA HIS A 70 11.25 13.95 -10.45
C HIS A 70 11.74 14.90 -9.34
N ARG A 71 11.35 16.18 -9.40
CA ARG A 71 11.82 17.21 -8.45
C ARG A 71 11.02 17.25 -7.15
N GLU A 72 9.74 16.93 -7.22
CA GLU A 72 8.78 16.97 -6.11
C GLU A 72 8.06 15.61 -5.95
N PRO A 73 8.80 14.50 -5.76
CA PRO A 73 8.22 13.16 -5.73
C PRO A 73 7.25 12.95 -4.57
N HIS A 74 7.40 13.69 -3.47
CA HIS A 74 6.47 13.66 -2.34
C HIS A 74 5.13 14.34 -2.62
N VAL A 75 5.08 15.23 -3.63
CA VAL A 75 3.84 15.89 -4.06
C VAL A 75 3.18 15.03 -5.14
N TRP A 76 3.96 14.60 -6.13
CA TRP A 76 3.51 13.75 -7.24
C TRP A 76 3.77 12.28 -6.96
N SER A 77 3.29 11.82 -5.81
CA SER A 77 3.49 10.47 -5.28
C SER A 77 2.58 9.48 -6.02
N GLY A 78 3.08 9.00 -7.17
CA GLY A 78 2.43 8.02 -8.03
C GLY A 78 3.45 7.08 -8.69
N LEU A 79 2.96 6.21 -9.55
CA LEU A 79 3.82 5.30 -10.32
C LEU A 79 4.16 5.93 -11.67
N LEU A 80 5.45 6.00 -11.98
CA LEU A 80 5.99 6.37 -13.27
C LEU A 80 6.21 5.09 -14.10
N LEU A 81 5.62 5.04 -15.29
CA LEU A 81 5.67 3.87 -16.17
C LEU A 81 6.32 4.20 -17.51
N THR A 82 7.05 3.22 -18.04
CA THR A 82 7.54 3.20 -19.42
C THR A 82 6.89 2.00 -20.12
N SER A 83 6.32 2.22 -21.30
CA SER A 83 5.68 1.17 -22.10
C SER A 83 5.58 1.58 -23.57
N GLU A 84 6.10 0.75 -24.46
CA GLU A 84 5.96 0.92 -25.92
C GLU A 84 4.59 0.47 -26.46
N ALA A 85 3.70 -0.01 -25.59
CA ALA A 85 2.37 -0.42 -26.00
C ALA A 85 1.48 0.77 -26.33
N SER A 86 0.45 0.55 -27.15
CA SER A 86 -0.55 1.59 -27.40
C SER A 86 -1.26 1.99 -26.08
N PRO A 87 -1.71 3.25 -25.94
CA PRO A 87 -2.41 3.70 -24.73
C PRO A 87 -3.60 2.82 -24.36
N ALA A 88 -4.34 2.31 -25.36
CA ALA A 88 -5.47 1.41 -25.14
C ALA A 88 -5.03 0.06 -24.54
N HIS A 89 -3.95 -0.54 -25.07
CA HIS A 89 -3.43 -1.80 -24.56
C HIS A 89 -2.87 -1.65 -23.13
N LEU A 90 -2.12 -0.58 -22.87
CA LEU A 90 -1.63 -0.29 -21.52
C LEU A 90 -2.80 -0.10 -20.54
N LEU A 91 -3.81 0.67 -20.91
CA LEU A 91 -4.96 0.94 -20.06
C LEU A 91 -5.77 -0.33 -19.76
N ASP A 92 -5.99 -1.19 -20.75
CA ASP A 92 -6.65 -2.49 -20.55
C ASP A 92 -5.85 -3.39 -19.59
N HIS A 93 -4.52 -3.41 -19.71
CA HIS A 93 -3.66 -4.17 -18.80
C HIS A 93 -3.74 -3.65 -17.36
N LEU A 94 -3.59 -2.33 -17.17
CA LEU A 94 -3.71 -1.68 -15.87
C LEU A 94 -5.08 -1.92 -15.22
N ARG A 95 -6.15 -1.99 -16.01
CA ARG A 95 -7.50 -2.31 -15.53
C ARG A 95 -7.64 -3.75 -15.07
N ARG A 96 -7.01 -4.71 -15.76
CA ARG A 96 -7.01 -6.12 -15.34
C ARG A 96 -6.32 -6.32 -13.99
N MET A 97 -5.32 -5.51 -13.69
CA MET A 97 -4.64 -5.54 -12.39
C MET A 97 -5.50 -5.05 -11.22
N LEU A 98 -6.63 -4.37 -11.47
CA LEU A 98 -7.45 -3.79 -10.40
C LEU A 98 -8.16 -4.85 -9.57
N THR A 99 -8.69 -5.90 -10.18
CA THR A 99 -9.45 -6.91 -9.44
C THR A 99 -8.62 -8.18 -9.34
N VAL A 100 -8.46 -8.67 -8.12
CA VAL A 100 -7.72 -9.90 -7.80
C VAL A 100 -8.60 -10.84 -7.00
N SER A 101 -8.29 -12.13 -7.08
CA SER A 101 -8.94 -13.16 -6.27
C SER A 101 -8.00 -13.72 -5.21
N PHE A 102 -8.57 -14.14 -4.08
CA PHE A 102 -7.85 -14.86 -3.03
C PHE A 102 -8.79 -15.85 -2.33
N GLY A 103 -8.29 -17.05 -2.04
CA GLY A 103 -9.14 -18.14 -1.57
C GLY A 103 -10.16 -18.60 -2.61
N LEU A 104 -11.21 -19.31 -2.19
CA LEU A 104 -12.16 -19.93 -3.11
C LEU A 104 -13.14 -18.94 -3.76
N HIS A 105 -13.51 -17.85 -3.06
CA HIS A 105 -14.59 -16.96 -3.51
C HIS A 105 -14.39 -15.47 -3.14
N HIS A 106 -13.20 -15.06 -2.68
CA HIS A 106 -13.00 -13.65 -2.34
C HIS A 106 -12.36 -12.89 -3.49
N ARG A 107 -12.91 -11.71 -3.77
CA ARG A 107 -12.40 -10.73 -4.72
C ARG A 107 -12.08 -9.45 -3.97
N ALA A 108 -11.01 -8.78 -4.38
CA ALA A 108 -10.67 -7.46 -3.85
C ALA A 108 -10.17 -6.53 -4.96
N LEU A 109 -10.27 -5.23 -4.68
CA LEU A 109 -9.56 -4.19 -5.40
C LEU A 109 -8.09 -4.19 -4.93
N LEU A 110 -7.16 -4.47 -5.84
CA LEU A 110 -5.73 -4.27 -5.63
C LEU A 110 -5.38 -2.82 -5.97
N SER A 111 -5.14 -2.02 -4.93
CA SER A 111 -4.67 -0.63 -5.07
C SER A 111 -3.18 -0.55 -5.41
N TYR A 112 -2.70 -1.32 -6.41
CA TYR A 112 -1.28 -1.35 -6.80
C TYR A 112 -0.75 0.03 -7.21
N TYR A 113 -1.63 0.92 -7.66
CA TYR A 113 -1.32 2.31 -8.04
C TYR A 113 -0.89 3.18 -6.86
N ASN A 114 -1.13 2.75 -5.62
CA ASN A 114 -0.63 3.40 -4.43
C ASN A 114 0.86 3.03 -4.23
N PRO A 115 1.79 4.00 -4.10
CA PRO A 115 3.22 3.71 -3.94
C PRO A 115 3.58 2.82 -2.74
N HIS A 116 2.81 2.86 -1.65
CA HIS A 116 3.02 1.95 -0.52
C HIS A 116 2.62 0.53 -0.90
N THR A 117 1.39 0.33 -1.42
CA THR A 117 0.93 -0.98 -1.88
C THR A 117 1.88 -1.58 -2.92
N ALA A 118 2.35 -0.77 -3.89
CA ALA A 118 3.34 -1.19 -4.88
C ALA A 118 4.62 -1.74 -4.24
N SER A 119 5.11 -1.08 -3.18
CA SER A 119 6.34 -1.46 -2.48
C SER A 119 6.26 -2.85 -1.82
N TYR A 120 5.09 -3.24 -1.31
CA TYR A 120 4.89 -4.60 -0.77
C TYR A 120 4.56 -5.61 -1.86
N PHE A 121 3.66 -5.23 -2.77
CA PHE A 121 3.10 -6.15 -3.74
C PHE A 121 4.15 -6.66 -4.73
N PHE A 122 4.92 -5.76 -5.33
CA PHE A 122 5.89 -6.16 -6.34
C PHE A 122 7.14 -6.83 -5.76
N ASP A 123 7.51 -6.53 -4.51
CA ASP A 123 8.58 -7.25 -3.80
C ASP A 123 8.19 -8.72 -3.49
N ALA A 124 6.89 -8.98 -3.38
CA ALA A 124 6.35 -10.32 -3.18
C ALA A 124 6.33 -11.18 -4.45
N CYS A 125 6.57 -10.59 -5.63
CA CYS A 125 6.54 -11.29 -6.91
C CYS A 125 7.89 -11.95 -7.23
N ASP A 126 7.86 -13.19 -7.71
CA ASP A 126 8.99 -13.78 -8.41
C ASP A 126 9.12 -13.22 -9.86
N ALA A 127 10.14 -13.63 -10.60
CA ALA A 127 10.38 -13.10 -11.95
C ALA A 127 9.28 -13.45 -12.97
N LEU A 128 8.62 -14.61 -12.84
CA LEU A 128 7.54 -15.04 -13.73
C LEU A 128 6.25 -14.26 -13.40
N GLU A 129 5.93 -14.14 -12.11
CA GLU A 129 4.82 -13.33 -11.61
C GLU A 129 5.02 -11.87 -12.00
N LEU A 130 6.21 -11.31 -11.79
CA LEU A 130 6.52 -9.93 -12.13
C LEU A 130 6.39 -9.67 -13.64
N SER A 131 6.84 -10.61 -14.48
CA SER A 131 6.65 -10.51 -15.94
C SER A 131 5.16 -10.47 -16.32
N ARG A 132 4.32 -11.26 -15.62
CA ARG A 132 2.88 -11.29 -15.85
C ARG A 132 2.20 -10.01 -15.37
N TRP A 133 2.53 -9.54 -14.17
CA TRP A 133 1.95 -8.35 -13.58
C TRP A 133 2.33 -7.07 -14.33
N LEU A 134 3.57 -6.95 -14.78
CA LEU A 134 4.00 -5.78 -15.54
C LEU A 134 3.53 -5.84 -17.00
N GLY A 135 3.40 -7.02 -17.61
CA GLY A 135 2.84 -7.18 -18.95
C GLY A 135 3.51 -6.27 -20.00
N PRO A 136 2.80 -5.27 -20.57
CA PRO A 136 3.38 -4.33 -21.53
C PRO A 136 4.28 -3.24 -20.91
N ILE A 137 4.31 -3.10 -19.59
CA ILE A 137 5.14 -2.12 -18.88
C ILE A 137 6.57 -2.64 -18.87
N SER A 138 7.52 -1.90 -19.45
CA SER A 138 8.94 -2.26 -19.47
C SER A 138 9.65 -1.85 -18.18
N GLN A 139 9.24 -0.73 -17.58
CA GLN A 139 9.81 -0.18 -16.37
C GLN A 139 8.75 0.48 -15.52
N LEU A 140 8.86 0.28 -14.20
CA LEU A 140 8.03 0.92 -13.18
C LEU A 140 8.95 1.62 -12.17
N ARG A 141 8.67 2.88 -11.86
CA ARG A 141 9.40 3.68 -10.87
C ARG A 141 8.43 4.40 -9.97
N TRP A 142 8.77 4.56 -8.70
CA TRP A 142 7.98 5.37 -7.78
C TRP A 142 8.87 5.86 -6.65
N PHE A 143 8.49 6.97 -6.03
CA PHE A 143 9.11 7.37 -4.78
C PHE A 143 8.27 6.83 -3.62
N GLY A 144 8.89 6.08 -2.73
CA GLY A 144 8.19 5.48 -1.62
C GLY A 144 8.98 4.37 -0.94
N GLY A 145 8.22 3.47 -0.35
CA GLY A 145 8.71 2.35 0.43
C GLY A 145 7.57 1.78 1.26
N THR A 146 7.92 0.86 2.13
CA THR A 146 7.00 0.30 3.12
C THR A 146 6.50 1.38 4.09
N TRP A 147 5.55 1.02 4.93
CA TRP A 147 5.05 1.91 5.98
C TRP A 147 6.10 2.05 7.09
N ALA A 148 6.87 1.00 7.37
CA ALA A 148 8.08 1.07 8.17
C ALA A 148 9.10 2.08 7.60
N ASP A 149 9.38 2.05 6.29
CA ASP A 149 10.30 3.02 5.66
C ASP A 149 9.79 4.46 5.82
N ARG A 150 8.49 4.65 5.65
CA ARG A 150 7.85 5.96 5.88
C ARG A 150 7.97 6.41 7.33
N ALA A 151 7.84 5.50 8.29
CA ALA A 151 7.89 5.84 9.70
C ALA A 151 9.27 6.35 10.15
N ILE A 152 10.35 5.78 9.61
CA ILE A 152 11.73 6.17 9.93
C ILE A 152 12.32 7.20 8.96
N GLY A 153 11.56 7.61 7.93
CA GLY A 153 12.00 8.58 6.93
C GLY A 153 13.01 8.03 5.92
N SER A 154 13.05 6.72 5.69
CA SER A 154 13.95 6.05 4.74
C SER A 154 13.35 5.83 3.35
N GLN A 155 12.24 6.51 3.02
CA GLN A 155 11.64 6.40 1.69
C GLN A 155 12.60 6.90 0.60
N GLY A 156 12.54 6.27 -0.57
CA GLY A 156 13.42 6.58 -1.68
C GLY A 156 12.82 6.20 -3.03
N TRP A 157 13.59 6.45 -4.08
CA TRP A 157 13.23 6.00 -5.41
C TRP A 157 13.35 4.48 -5.50
N GLN A 158 12.23 3.85 -5.83
CA GLN A 158 12.11 2.43 -6.16
C GLN A 158 12.05 2.28 -7.68
N GLN A 159 12.55 1.15 -8.17
CA GLN A 159 12.60 0.86 -9.60
C GLN A 159 12.52 -0.63 -9.86
N LEU A 160 11.67 -1.01 -10.80
CA LEU A 160 11.51 -2.36 -11.30
C LEU A 160 11.59 -2.36 -12.82
N PHE A 161 12.22 -3.41 -13.34
CA PHE A 161 12.21 -3.72 -14.76
C PHE A 161 11.42 -4.99 -14.98
N ASN A 162 10.63 -5.00 -16.05
CA ASN A 162 9.95 -6.21 -16.46
C ASN A 162 10.97 -7.23 -16.98
N PRO A 163 11.05 -8.44 -16.39
CA PRO A 163 11.98 -9.46 -16.85
C PRO A 163 11.69 -9.95 -18.28
N GLY A 164 10.48 -9.72 -18.80
CA GLY A 164 10.10 -10.06 -20.18
C GLY A 164 10.03 -11.56 -20.45
N LEU A 165 9.78 -12.37 -19.41
CA LEU A 165 9.69 -13.82 -19.55
C LEU A 165 8.41 -14.20 -20.30
N ALA A 166 8.47 -15.29 -21.07
CA ALA A 166 7.31 -15.84 -21.76
C ALA A 166 6.32 -16.45 -20.75
N VAL A 167 5.28 -15.68 -20.41
CA VAL A 167 4.23 -16.07 -19.46
C VAL A 167 2.85 -15.89 -20.08
N SER A 168 1.85 -16.57 -19.54
CA SER A 168 0.45 -16.28 -19.87
C SER A 168 0.12 -14.83 -19.51
N ALA A 169 -0.70 -14.18 -20.34
CA ALA A 169 -1.21 -12.85 -20.04
C ALA A 169 -2.02 -12.87 -18.72
N LEU A 170 -2.05 -11.72 -18.05
CA LEU A 170 -2.83 -11.54 -16.82
C LEU A 170 -4.31 -11.84 -17.09
N THR A 171 -4.87 -12.72 -16.26
CA THR A 171 -6.29 -13.08 -16.31
C THR A 171 -7.13 -12.00 -15.63
N VAL A 172 -8.44 -11.97 -15.92
CA VAL A 172 -9.37 -11.18 -15.12
C VAL A 172 -9.48 -11.86 -13.76
N GLU A 173 -9.32 -11.10 -12.67
CA GLU A 173 -9.33 -11.64 -11.30
C GLU A 173 -8.19 -12.62 -11.03
N GLU A 174 -6.97 -12.26 -11.45
CA GLU A 174 -5.77 -13.06 -11.18
C GLU A 174 -5.67 -13.43 -9.69
N ASN A 175 -5.35 -14.70 -9.42
CA ASN A 175 -5.23 -15.21 -8.06
C ASN A 175 -3.93 -14.71 -7.42
N LEU A 176 -4.06 -14.10 -6.24
CA LEU A 176 -2.90 -13.74 -5.43
C LEU A 176 -2.24 -15.00 -4.85
N THR A 177 -0.93 -15.08 -4.91
CA THR A 177 -0.19 -16.15 -4.23
C THR A 177 -0.17 -15.93 -2.72
N PRO A 178 0.05 -16.98 -1.90
CA PRO A 178 0.13 -16.83 -0.45
C PRO A 178 1.15 -15.78 0.00
N ARG A 179 2.26 -15.63 -0.74
CA ARG A 179 3.28 -14.61 -0.47
C ARG A 179 2.78 -13.19 -0.74
N GLN A 180 2.11 -12.97 -1.89
CA GLN A 180 1.46 -11.69 -2.20
C GLN A 180 0.38 -11.33 -1.18
N GLN A 181 -0.43 -12.32 -0.77
CA GLN A 181 -1.45 -12.12 0.26
C GLN A 181 -0.83 -11.72 1.62
N GLY A 182 0.20 -12.43 2.07
CA GLY A 182 0.86 -12.15 3.36
C GLY A 182 1.55 -10.78 3.40
N THR A 183 2.19 -10.36 2.31
CA THR A 183 2.83 -9.03 2.21
C THR A 183 1.80 -7.91 2.13
N LEU A 184 0.68 -8.09 1.42
CA LEU A 184 -0.44 -7.14 1.42
C LEU A 184 -1.13 -7.05 2.79
N GLN A 185 -1.28 -8.17 3.50
CA GLN A 185 -1.79 -8.15 4.88
C GLN A 185 -0.84 -7.38 5.80
N THR A 186 0.47 -7.56 5.63
CA THR A 186 1.50 -6.78 6.34
C THR A 186 1.37 -5.30 6.01
N CYS A 187 1.19 -4.93 4.73
CA CYS A 187 0.95 -3.56 4.30
C CYS A 187 -0.25 -2.93 5.03
N MET A 188 -1.38 -3.62 5.12
CA MET A 188 -2.58 -3.12 5.82
C MET A 188 -2.35 -2.96 7.33
N LEU A 189 -1.60 -3.88 7.95
CA LEU A 189 -1.27 -3.84 9.37
C LEU A 189 -0.31 -2.69 9.69
N GLU A 190 0.74 -2.52 8.89
CA GLU A 190 1.70 -1.45 9.10
C GLU A 190 1.10 -0.07 8.79
N GLN A 191 0.22 0.04 7.78
CA GLN A 191 -0.57 1.25 7.55
C GLN A 191 -1.35 1.64 8.81
N HIS A 192 -1.98 0.64 9.45
CA HIS A 192 -2.73 0.85 10.67
C HIS A 192 -1.85 1.35 11.81
N VAL A 193 -0.71 0.70 12.05
CA VAL A 193 0.28 1.11 13.06
C VAL A 193 0.76 2.53 12.77
N TRP A 194 1.06 2.86 11.51
CA TRP A 194 1.48 4.19 11.12
C TRP A 194 0.43 5.24 11.47
N HIS A 195 -0.85 5.01 11.15
CA HIS A 195 -1.91 5.94 11.54
C HIS A 195 -2.03 6.11 13.07
N TRP A 196 -1.88 5.04 13.84
CA TRP A 196 -1.85 5.10 15.30
C TRP A 196 -0.66 5.90 15.84
N SER A 197 0.53 5.74 15.25
CA SER A 197 1.71 6.51 15.64
C SER A 197 1.47 8.01 15.43
N ARG A 198 0.81 8.38 14.33
CA ARG A 198 0.47 9.76 14.01
C ARG A 198 -0.62 10.35 14.91
N SER A 199 -1.61 9.56 15.31
CA SER A 199 -2.72 10.03 16.14
C SER A 199 -2.37 10.11 17.63
N THR A 200 -1.55 9.19 18.13
CA THR A 200 -1.18 9.11 19.55
C THR A 200 0.15 9.80 19.87
N GLY A 201 0.97 10.08 18.87
CA GLY A 201 2.34 10.56 19.07
C GLY A 201 3.31 9.49 19.59
N THR A 202 2.88 8.23 19.64
CA THR A 202 3.73 7.10 20.07
C THR A 202 4.68 6.70 18.95
N ASP A 203 5.91 6.30 19.32
CA ASP A 203 6.88 5.74 18.38
C ASP A 203 6.32 4.54 17.58
N TYR A 204 6.63 4.52 16.29
CA TYR A 204 6.14 3.49 15.37
C TYR A 204 6.62 2.09 15.73
N ASN A 205 7.90 1.91 16.06
CA ASN A 205 8.45 0.59 16.36
C ASN A 205 7.84 0.04 17.64
N ARG A 206 7.62 0.91 18.64
CA ARG A 206 6.91 0.54 19.87
C ARG A 206 5.48 0.06 19.57
N LEU A 207 4.73 0.79 18.76
CA LEU A 207 3.38 0.37 18.37
C LEU A 207 3.37 -0.90 17.52
N CYS A 208 4.36 -1.10 16.64
CA CYS A 208 4.56 -2.36 15.92
C CYS A 208 4.72 -3.52 16.91
N SER A 209 5.57 -3.39 17.93
CA SER A 209 5.72 -4.42 18.96
C SER A 209 4.40 -4.71 19.69
N HIS A 210 3.63 -3.68 20.04
CA HIS A 210 2.32 -3.85 20.69
C HIS A 210 1.31 -4.54 19.77
N VAL A 211 1.27 -4.21 18.48
CA VAL A 211 0.41 -4.91 17.53
C VAL A 211 0.79 -6.39 17.42
N GLN A 212 2.09 -6.71 17.30
CA GLN A 212 2.55 -8.10 17.24
C GLN A 212 2.22 -8.87 18.51
N GLU A 213 2.35 -8.24 19.68
CA GLU A 213 1.91 -8.81 20.96
C GLU A 213 0.41 -9.11 20.96
N GLY A 214 -0.43 -8.16 20.51
CA GLY A 214 -1.88 -8.35 20.42
C GLY A 214 -2.28 -9.48 19.48
N LEU A 215 -1.64 -9.56 18.31
CA LEU A 215 -1.84 -10.66 17.36
C LEU A 215 -1.45 -12.02 17.98
N ALA A 216 -0.34 -12.08 18.72
CA ALA A 216 0.09 -13.28 19.43
C ALA A 216 -0.87 -13.70 20.57
N LEU A 217 -1.59 -12.74 21.15
CA LEU A 217 -2.69 -12.98 22.10
C LEU A 217 -4.01 -13.38 21.42
N GLY A 218 -4.03 -13.41 20.08
CA GLY A 218 -5.19 -13.77 19.28
C GLY A 218 -6.19 -12.63 19.09
N PHE A 219 -5.74 -11.37 19.20
CA PHE A 219 -6.51 -10.18 18.82
C PHE A 219 -6.21 -9.85 17.36
N SER A 220 -7.10 -10.25 16.45
CA SER A 220 -6.98 -10.01 15.01
C SER A 220 -8.12 -9.16 14.43
N GLU A 221 -9.26 -9.08 15.13
CA GLU A 221 -10.35 -8.19 14.76
C GLU A 221 -9.94 -6.74 15.00
N ARG A 222 -10.23 -5.85 14.03
CA ARG A 222 -9.77 -4.45 14.06
C ARG A 222 -10.14 -3.72 15.34
N ALA A 223 -11.40 -3.79 15.75
CA ALA A 223 -11.89 -3.11 16.96
C ALA A 223 -11.23 -3.65 18.24
N VAL A 224 -10.95 -4.95 18.29
CA VAL A 224 -10.28 -5.58 19.43
C VAL A 224 -8.81 -5.19 19.47
N LEU A 225 -8.14 -5.18 18.31
CA LEU A 225 -6.75 -4.73 18.22
C LEU A 225 -6.61 -3.25 18.61
N ASP A 226 -7.54 -2.40 18.18
CA ASP A 226 -7.62 -0.99 18.60
C ASP A 226 -7.78 -0.87 20.13
N GLY A 227 -8.69 -1.65 20.71
CA GLY A 227 -8.91 -1.67 22.16
C GLY A 227 -7.70 -2.21 22.94
N TRP A 228 -7.00 -3.19 22.39
CA TRP A 228 -5.74 -3.70 22.92
C TRP A 228 -4.64 -2.63 22.89
N LEU A 229 -4.48 -1.91 21.78
CA LEU A 229 -3.47 -0.85 21.67
C LEU A 229 -3.72 0.26 22.70
N TRP A 230 -4.97 0.69 22.88
CA TRP A 230 -5.31 1.65 23.94
C TRP A 230 -4.97 1.14 25.34
N LEU A 231 -5.28 -0.12 25.63
CA LEU A 231 -5.01 -0.72 26.93
C LEU A 231 -3.49 -0.82 27.17
N ARG A 232 -2.74 -1.28 26.17
CA ARG A 232 -1.28 -1.43 26.25
C ARG A 232 -0.55 -0.09 26.42
N LEU A 233 -1.05 0.98 25.80
CA LEU A 233 -0.48 2.33 26.00
C LEU A 233 -0.77 2.89 27.39
N GLN A 234 -1.89 2.52 28.01
CA GLN A 234 -2.22 2.91 29.40
C GLN A 234 -1.38 2.15 30.43
N TYR A 235 -1.09 0.88 30.15
CA TYR A 235 -0.35 -0.01 31.06
C TYR A 235 0.86 -0.60 30.33
N PRO A 236 1.94 0.19 30.12
CA PRO A 236 3.06 -0.19 29.26
C PRO A 236 3.95 -1.31 29.81
N ASP A 237 3.92 -1.57 31.12
CA ASP A 237 4.85 -2.46 31.82
C ASP A 237 4.19 -3.72 32.40
N ILE A 238 2.85 -3.81 32.34
CA ILE A 238 2.11 -4.99 32.85
C ILE A 238 2.20 -6.13 31.83
N PHE A 239 2.40 -7.38 32.24
CA PHE A 239 2.43 -8.51 31.31
C PHE A 239 1.12 -9.31 31.33
N PRO A 240 0.53 -9.66 30.16
CA PRO A 240 -0.66 -10.49 30.13
C PRO A 240 -0.32 -11.94 30.55
N VAL A 241 -1.04 -12.45 31.54
CA VAL A 241 -0.92 -13.87 31.96
C VAL A 241 -1.70 -14.75 30.98
N GLN A 242 -1.04 -15.74 30.39
CA GLN A 242 -1.67 -16.69 29.47
C GLN A 242 -2.11 -17.99 30.16
N PRO A 243 -3.17 -18.66 29.67
CA PRO A 243 -4.05 -18.23 28.58
C PRO A 243 -5.04 -17.14 29.02
N LEU A 244 -5.37 -16.23 28.11
CA LEU A 244 -6.37 -15.19 28.39
C LEU A 244 -7.78 -15.81 28.49
N PRO A 245 -8.54 -15.56 29.57
CA PRO A 245 -9.86 -16.13 29.75
C PRO A 245 -10.89 -15.47 28.81
N GLY A 246 -11.75 -16.28 28.17
CA GLY A 246 -12.82 -15.80 27.29
C GLY A 246 -12.95 -16.63 26.01
N ASN A 247 -14.18 -16.75 25.51
CA ASN A 247 -14.49 -17.52 24.30
C ASN A 247 -14.30 -16.69 23.03
N THR A 248 -14.49 -15.36 23.11
CA THR A 248 -14.30 -14.42 22.00
C THR A 248 -13.08 -13.53 22.20
N GLN A 249 -12.59 -12.91 21.12
CA GLN A 249 -11.48 -11.95 21.21
C GLN A 249 -11.85 -10.75 22.10
N GLN A 250 -13.09 -10.28 22.00
CA GLN A 250 -13.61 -9.17 22.80
C GLN A 250 -13.71 -9.53 24.29
N GLU A 251 -14.25 -10.71 24.64
CA GLU A 251 -14.30 -11.17 26.03
C GLU A 251 -12.90 -11.28 26.65
N ARG A 252 -11.92 -11.79 25.89
CA ARG A 252 -10.53 -11.87 26.34
C ARG A 252 -9.93 -10.49 26.62
N LEU A 253 -10.21 -9.50 25.76
CA LEU A 253 -9.76 -8.13 25.95
C LEU A 253 -10.43 -7.46 27.16
N ASP A 254 -11.74 -7.65 27.35
CA ASP A 254 -12.48 -7.04 28.45
C ASP A 254 -12.06 -7.62 29.80
N ASN A 255 -11.84 -8.94 29.87
CA ASN A 255 -11.30 -9.59 31.07
C ASN A 255 -9.89 -9.09 31.40
N LEU A 256 -9.03 -8.90 30.39
CA LEU A 256 -7.70 -8.35 30.58
C LEU A 256 -7.74 -6.90 31.07
N ARG A 257 -8.66 -6.08 30.53
CA ARG A 257 -8.87 -4.70 30.97
C ARG A 257 -9.27 -4.65 32.44
N ASN A 258 -10.22 -5.47 32.87
CA ASN A 258 -10.66 -5.52 34.27
C ASN A 258 -9.49 -5.93 35.18
N LEU A 259 -8.72 -6.95 34.79
CA LEU A 259 -7.56 -7.41 35.56
C LEU A 259 -6.50 -6.31 35.74
N TRP A 260 -6.21 -5.51 34.72
CA TRP A 260 -5.23 -4.41 34.81
C TRP A 260 -5.77 -3.17 35.53
N GLN A 261 -7.09 -2.98 35.55
CA GLN A 261 -7.72 -1.89 36.31
C GLN A 261 -7.85 -2.21 37.81
N ASP A 262 -8.01 -3.49 38.15
CA ASP A 262 -8.15 -3.96 39.52
C ASP A 262 -6.79 -4.25 40.21
N ASP A 263 -5.67 -4.22 39.48
CA ASP A 263 -4.32 -4.38 40.05
C ASP A 263 -3.85 -3.06 40.70
N PRO A 264 -3.71 -2.95 42.04
CA PRO A 264 -3.43 -1.70 42.73
C PRO A 264 -1.95 -1.25 42.69
N SER A 265 -1.11 -1.88 41.87
CA SER A 265 0.35 -1.76 41.98
C SER A 265 0.96 -0.46 41.43
N GLU A 266 0.17 0.48 40.90
CA GLU A 266 0.61 1.86 40.62
C GLU A 266 -0.48 2.90 40.95
N GLN A 267 -0.80 3.08 42.24
CA GLN A 267 -1.21 4.41 42.70
C GLN A 267 0.06 5.24 42.91
N PRO A 268 0.23 6.42 42.26
CA PRO A 268 1.29 7.32 42.64
C PRO A 268 1.02 7.78 44.09
N ASP A 269 2.01 7.59 44.96
CA ASP A 269 1.97 8.09 46.34
C ASP A 269 1.62 9.60 46.35
N PRO A 270 0.81 10.05 47.33
CA PRO A 270 0.25 11.41 47.38
C PRO A 270 1.29 12.52 47.56
#